data_AF-R6F8Y9-F1
#
_entry.id   AF-R6F8Y9-F1
#
_cell.length_a   1.000
_cell.length_b   1.000
_cell.length_c   1.000
_cell.angle_alpha   90.00
_cell.angle_beta   90.00
_cell.angle_gamma   90.00
#
_symmetry.space_group_name_H-M   'P 1'
#
loop_
_entity.id
_entity.type
_entity.pdbx_description
1 polymer ?
#
loop_
_entity_poly.entity_id
_entity_poly.type
_entity_poly.pdbx_seq_one_letter_code
_entity_poly.pdbx_strand_id
1 'polypeptide(L)'
;MAPEEMVGSLATPKVPLSAFLLVLCGLCTSVMWGGIFNLAVEGLGKYTAQASGIFMMMVVGGGILPLIQNAIADGVGYMASYWLIIAGLAYLLYYGLVGCKNVNKNIPVE
;
A
#
# COMPACT_ATOMS: atom_id res chain seq x y z
N MET A 1 -25.44 -22.21 -22.16
CA MET A 1 -25.68 -21.37 -20.97
C MET A 1 -27.06 -20.77 -21.12
N ALA A 2 -27.99 -21.10 -20.22
CA ALA A 2 -29.38 -20.69 -20.35
C ALA A 2 -29.54 -19.18 -20.06
N PRO A 3 -30.50 -18.48 -20.70
CA PRO A 3 -30.73 -17.05 -20.47
C PRO A 3 -31.10 -16.72 -19.01
N GLU A 4 -31.66 -17.66 -18.24
CA GLU A 4 -31.96 -17.45 -16.81
C GLU A 4 -30.70 -17.32 -15.93
N GLU A 5 -29.61 -18.03 -16.25
CA GLU A 5 -28.35 -17.93 -15.49
C GLU A 5 -27.65 -16.58 -15.73
N MET A 6 -27.84 -16.01 -16.92
CA MET A 6 -27.33 -14.68 -17.28
C MET A 6 -28.12 -13.57 -16.56
N VAL A 7 -29.42 -13.75 -16.35
CA VAL A 7 -30.28 -12.82 -15.59
C VAL A 7 -29.99 -12.89 -14.09
N GLY A 8 -29.70 -14.07 -13.55
CA GLY A 8 -29.27 -14.23 -12.16
C GLY A 8 -27.91 -13.59 -11.85
N SER A 9 -26.98 -13.59 -12.82
CA SER A 9 -25.67 -12.95 -12.71
C SER A 9 -25.72 -11.41 -12.71
N LEU A 10 -26.76 -10.83 -13.33
CA LEU A 10 -27.01 -9.38 -13.36
C LEU A 10 -27.77 -8.88 -12.11
N ALA A 11 -28.30 -9.79 -11.28
CA ALA A 11 -28.90 -9.41 -10.01
C ALA A 11 -27.81 -8.89 -9.08
N THR A 12 -27.93 -7.65 -8.61
CA THR A 12 -26.94 -7.03 -7.72
C THR A 12 -26.83 -7.86 -6.45
N PRO A 13 -25.71 -8.57 -6.21
CA PRO A 13 -25.60 -9.41 -5.03
C PRO A 13 -25.65 -8.52 -3.80
N LYS A 14 -26.43 -8.92 -2.79
CA LYS A 14 -26.53 -8.20 -1.52
C LYS A 14 -25.22 -8.40 -0.76
N VAL A 15 -24.24 -7.55 -1.04
CA VAL A 15 -22.92 -7.61 -0.42
C VAL A 15 -22.90 -6.89 0.94
N PRO A 16 -22.21 -7.43 1.95
CA PRO A 16 -22.04 -6.74 3.22
C PRO A 16 -21.16 -5.51 3.03
N LEU A 17 -21.46 -4.42 3.75
CA LEU A 17 -20.71 -3.16 3.68
C LEU A 17 -19.20 -3.37 3.94
N SER A 18 -18.86 -4.30 4.84
CA SER A 18 -17.46 -4.65 5.13
C SER A 18 -16.71 -5.19 3.91
N ALA A 19 -17.37 -5.95 3.04
CA ALA A 19 -16.75 -6.44 1.81
C ALA A 19 -16.48 -5.29 0.83
N PHE A 20 -17.41 -4.32 0.73
CA PHE A 20 -17.20 -3.12 -0.08
C PHE A 20 -16.02 -2.28 0.45
N LEU A 21 -15.94 -2.07 1.76
CA LEU A 21 -14.84 -1.34 2.40
C LEU A 21 -13.49 -2.04 2.21
N LEU A 22 -13.46 -3.37 2.26
CA LEU A 22 -12.26 -4.16 2.01
C LEU A 22 -11.76 -3.98 0.57
N VAL A 23 -12.67 -4.03 -0.42
CA VAL A 23 -12.34 -3.78 -1.83
C VAL A 23 -11.85 -2.34 -2.03
N LEU A 24 -12.52 -1.35 -1.44
CA LEU A 24 -12.11 0.04 -1.51
C LEU A 24 -10.72 0.26 -0.91
N CYS A 25 -10.43 -0.38 0.23
CA CYS A 25 -9.11 -0.35 0.86
C CYS A 25 -8.03 -0.95 -0.08
N GLY A 26 -8.33 -2.07 -0.72
CA GLY A 26 -7.45 -2.69 -1.72
C GLY A 26 -7.21 -1.78 -2.94
N LEU A 27 -8.26 -1.11 -3.43
CA LEU A 27 -8.17 -0.14 -4.52
C LEU A 27 -7.25 1.03 -4.16
N CYS A 28 -7.43 1.63 -2.98
CA CYS A 28 -6.58 2.71 -2.50
C CYS A 28 -5.11 2.28 -2.39
N THR A 29 -4.87 1.08 -1.85
CA THR A 29 -3.52 0.54 -1.63
C THR A 29 -2.80 0.25 -2.96
N SER A 30 -3.53 -0.21 -3.98
CA SER A 30 -2.98 -0.48 -5.32
C SER A 30 -2.35 0.77 -5.95
N VAL A 31 -3.05 1.91 -5.89
CA VAL A 31 -2.57 3.18 -6.44
C VAL A 31 -1.34 3.70 -5.68
N MET A 32 -1.28 3.47 -4.36
CA MET A 32 -0.17 3.90 -3.53
C MET A 32 1.15 3.22 -3.92
N TRP A 33 1.16 1.93 -4.26
CA TRP A 33 2.39 1.21 -4.58
C TRP A 33 3.16 1.85 -5.74
N GLY A 34 2.47 2.08 -6.87
CA GLY A 34 3.09 2.73 -8.04
C GLY A 34 3.50 4.18 -7.76
N GLY A 35 2.71 4.91 -6.99
CA GLY A 35 3.03 6.28 -6.59
C GLY A 35 4.29 6.36 -5.71
N ILE A 36 4.37 5.54 -4.67
CA ILE A 36 5.52 5.49 -3.75
C ILE A 36 6.78 5.06 -4.50
N PHE A 37 6.69 4.05 -5.37
CA PHE A 37 7.83 3.61 -6.16
C PHE A 37 8.38 4.73 -7.03
N ASN A 38 7.51 5.43 -7.78
CA ASN A 38 7.92 6.57 -8.61
C ASN A 38 8.58 7.67 -7.77
N LEU A 39 7.95 8.06 -6.65
CA LEU A 39 8.49 9.07 -5.74
C LEU A 39 9.84 8.65 -5.12
N ALA A 40 10.04 7.36 -4.86
CA ALA A 40 11.26 6.84 -4.26
C ALA A 40 12.46 6.84 -5.22
N VAL A 41 12.20 6.77 -6.54
CA VAL A 41 13.26 6.69 -7.55
C VAL A 41 13.42 7.97 -8.39
N GLU A 42 12.57 8.97 -8.14
CA GLU A 42 12.61 10.25 -8.82
C GLU A 42 13.89 11.05 -8.51
N GLY A 43 14.49 11.66 -9.53
CA GLY A 43 15.61 12.58 -9.35
C GLY A 43 16.96 11.93 -9.01
N LEU A 44 17.07 10.60 -9.10
CA LEU A 44 18.29 9.84 -8.80
C LEU A 44 19.22 9.65 -10.02
N GLY A 45 18.76 9.94 -11.24
CA GLY A 45 19.55 9.84 -12.48
C GLY A 45 20.21 8.47 -12.64
N LYS A 46 21.54 8.44 -12.74
CA LYS A 46 22.31 7.18 -12.84
C LYS A 46 22.09 6.19 -11.67
N TYR A 47 21.58 6.64 -10.52
CA TYR A 47 21.33 5.79 -9.36
C TYR A 47 19.93 5.16 -9.32
N THR A 48 19.03 5.52 -10.24
CA THR A 48 17.64 5.02 -10.30
C THR A 48 17.56 3.50 -10.30
N ALA A 49 18.44 2.82 -11.05
CA ALA A 49 18.47 1.36 -11.11
C ALA A 49 18.84 0.72 -9.76
N GLN A 50 19.84 1.29 -9.06
CA GLN A 50 20.27 0.80 -7.76
C GLN A 50 19.22 1.10 -6.67
N ALA A 51 18.62 2.29 -6.70
CA ALA A 51 17.55 2.67 -5.77
C ALA A 51 16.32 1.77 -5.95
N SER A 52 15.92 1.50 -7.19
CA SER A 52 14.83 0.56 -7.51
C SER A 52 15.11 -0.83 -6.95
N GLY A 53 16.36 -1.32 -7.09
CA GLY A 53 16.78 -2.61 -6.55
C GLY A 53 16.66 -2.67 -5.04
N ILE A 54 17.16 -1.67 -4.31
CA ILE A 54 17.04 -1.59 -2.85
C ILE A 54 15.57 -1.50 -2.43
N PHE A 55 14.78 -0.67 -3.09
CA PHE A 55 13.36 -0.52 -2.81
C PHE A 55 12.61 -1.86 -2.91
N MET A 56 12.88 -2.65 -3.96
CA MET A 56 12.27 -3.97 -4.15
C MET A 56 12.69 -4.96 -3.07
N MET A 57 13.92 -4.88 -2.55
CA MET A 57 14.35 -5.73 -1.43
C MET A 57 13.65 -5.35 -0.11
N MET A 58 13.28 -4.08 0.07
CA MET A 58 12.59 -3.60 1.26
C MET A 58 11.13 -4.08 1.38
N VAL A 59 10.59 -4.74 0.34
CA VAL A 59 9.29 -5.43 0.39
C VAL A 59 9.22 -6.47 1.51
N VAL A 60 10.37 -6.94 2.02
CA VAL A 60 10.47 -7.75 3.25
C VAL A 60 9.68 -7.15 4.44
N GLY A 61 9.54 -5.82 4.49
CA GLY A 61 8.71 -5.13 5.48
C GLY A 61 7.26 -5.62 5.51
N GLY A 62 6.71 -6.06 4.37
CA GLY A 62 5.38 -6.65 4.27
C GLY A 62 5.23 -7.98 5.02
N GLY A 63 6.31 -8.71 5.26
CA GLY A 63 6.33 -9.89 6.13
C GLY A 63 6.60 -9.56 7.59
N ILE A 64 7.38 -8.50 7.85
CA ILE A 64 7.72 -8.05 9.22
C ILE A 64 6.52 -7.40 9.91
N LEU A 65 5.79 -6.53 9.21
CA LEU A 65 4.68 -5.77 9.80
C LEU A 65 3.56 -6.67 10.36
N PRO A 66 3.10 -7.74 9.67
CA PRO A 66 2.12 -8.67 10.22
C PRO A 66 2.60 -9.40 11.47
N LEU A 67 3.89 -9.73 11.56
CA LEU A 67 4.45 -10.38 12.76
C LEU A 67 4.40 -9.44 13.97
N ILE A 68 4.77 -8.17 13.78
CA ILE A 68 4.67 -7.15 14.82
C ILE A 68 3.20 -6.94 15.21
N GLN A 69 2.30 -6.84 14.22
CA GLN A 69 0.88 -6.66 14.48
C GLN A 69 0.28 -7.84 15.26
N ASN A 70 0.68 -9.07 14.92
CA ASN A 70 0.24 -10.28 15.63
C ASN A 70 0.75 -10.28 17.08
N ALA A 71 2.02 -9.97 17.32
CA ALA A 71 2.57 -9.85 18.67
C ALA A 71 1.84 -8.80 19.52
N ILE A 72 1.46 -7.65 18.93
CA ILE A 72 0.63 -6.64 19.60
C ILE A 72 -0.78 -7.18 19.87
N ALA A 73 -1.38 -7.87 18.90
CA ALA A 73 -2.72 -8.42 19.02
C ALA A 73 -2.82 -9.44 20.17
N ASP A 74 -1.79 -10.26 20.37
CA ASP A 74 -1.75 -11.24 21.46
C ASP A 74 -1.67 -10.58 22.84
N GLY A 75 -1.09 -9.37 22.94
CA GLY A 75 -0.94 -8.64 24.21
C GLY A 75 -2.11 -7.73 24.58
N VAL A 76 -2.61 -6.94 23.63
CA VAL A 76 -3.63 -5.89 23.87
C VAL A 76 -4.93 -6.08 23.10
N GLY A 77 -5.04 -7.17 22.33
CA GLY A 77 -6.21 -7.52 21.54
C GLY A 77 -6.16 -7.04 20.09
N TYR A 78 -6.94 -7.73 19.23
CA TYR A 78 -6.94 -7.50 17.78
C TYR A 78 -7.35 -6.09 17.36
N MET A 79 -8.34 -5.48 18.01
CA MET A 79 -8.81 -4.14 17.61
C MET A 79 -7.77 -3.06 17.91
N ALA A 80 -7.06 -3.19 19.04
CA ALA A 80 -6.00 -2.27 19.41
C ALA A 80 -4.77 -2.40 18.49
N SER A 81 -4.48 -3.59 17.96
CA SER A 81 -3.33 -3.79 17.07
C SER A 81 -3.44 -3.01 15.75
N TYR A 82 -4.65 -2.67 15.30
CA TYR A 82 -4.86 -1.85 14.09
C TYR A 82 -4.35 -0.42 14.22
N TRP A 83 -4.06 0.08 15.43
CA TRP A 83 -3.35 1.36 15.59
C TRP A 83 -1.97 1.34 14.94
N LEU A 84 -1.32 0.18 14.85
CA LEU A 84 -0.07 0.02 14.10
C LEU A 84 -0.27 0.34 12.61
N ILE A 85 -1.36 -0.16 12.02
CA ILE A 85 -1.69 0.08 10.61
C ILE A 85 -2.01 1.56 10.38
N ILE A 86 -2.77 2.18 11.29
CA ILE A 86 -3.06 3.62 11.24
C ILE A 86 -1.77 4.44 11.29
N ALA A 87 -0.84 4.10 12.20
CA ALA A 87 0.46 4.76 12.28
C ALA A 87 1.29 4.58 11.00
N GLY A 88 1.27 3.39 10.39
CA GLY A 88 1.91 3.12 9.10
C GLY A 88 1.33 3.96 7.97
N LEU A 89 0.00 4.06 7.87
CA LEU A 89 -0.68 4.92 6.90
C LEU A 89 -0.37 6.40 7.12
N ALA A 90 -0.28 6.86 8.38
CA ALA A 90 0.11 8.23 8.70
C ALA A 90 1.55 8.53 8.25
N TYR A 91 2.47 7.58 8.42
CA TYR A 91 3.84 7.71 7.90
C TYR A 91 3.88 7.77 6.37
N LEU A 92 3.09 6.94 5.68
CA LEU A 92 2.99 6.99 4.21
C LEU A 92 2.41 8.32 3.72
N LEU A 93 1.44 8.89 4.43
CA LEU A 93 0.92 10.22 4.14
C LEU A 93 2.00 11.30 4.30
N TYR A 94 2.76 11.26 5.40
CA TYR A 94 3.91 12.14 5.58
C TYR A 94 4.94 12.01 4.44
N TYR A 95 5.25 10.78 4.04
CA TYR A 95 6.19 10.50 2.95
C TYR A 95 5.72 11.14 1.64
N GLY A 96 4.45 10.97 1.27
CA GLY A 96 3.89 11.54 0.05
C GLY A 96 3.77 13.07 0.04
N LEU A 97 3.64 13.71 1.21
CA LEU A 97 3.49 15.18 1.30
C LEU A 97 4.83 15.91 1.43
N VAL A 98 5.77 15.36 2.21
CA VAL A 98 7.01 16.06 2.61
C VAL A 98 8.23 15.18 2.45
N GLY A 99 8.14 13.90 2.83
CA GLY A 99 9.29 13.01 2.93
C GLY A 99 9.95 12.62 1.61
N CYS A 100 9.24 12.71 0.48
CA CYS A 100 9.75 12.32 -0.84
C CYS A 100 10.49 13.44 -1.61
N LYS A 101 10.69 14.61 -1.00
CA LYS A 101 11.33 15.74 -1.70
C LYS A 101 12.80 15.44 -2.00
N ASN A 102 13.20 15.62 -3.27
CA ASN A 102 14.59 15.44 -3.66
C ASN A 102 15.51 16.48 -2.98
N VAL A 103 16.41 15.98 -2.14
CA VAL A 103 17.36 16.78 -1.36
C VAL A 103 18.59 17.22 -2.18
N ASN A 104 18.97 16.48 -3.21
CA ASN A 104 20.14 16.80 -4.04
C ASN A 104 19.75 16.97 -5.51
N LYS A 105 19.45 18.21 -5.89
CA LYS A 105 19.02 18.57 -7.25
C LYS A 105 20.17 18.71 -8.25
N ASN A 106 21.41 18.52 -7.81
CA ASN A 106 22.60 18.69 -8.66
C ASN A 106 22.91 17.43 -9.50
N ILE A 107 22.10 16.38 -9.39
CA ILE A 107 22.30 15.13 -10.13
C ILE A 107 21.64 15.29 -11.52
N PRO A 108 22.42 15.18 -12.62
CA PRO A 108 21.84 15.19 -13.95
C PRO A 108 20.95 13.96 -14.15
N VAL A 109 19.72 14.22 -14.58
CA VAL A 109 18.67 13.26 -14.96
C VAL A 109 18.51 13.37 -16.47
N GLU A 110 19.53 12.95 -17.21
CA GLU A 110 19.43 12.71 -18.66
C GLU A 110 18.89 11.30 -18.93
#